data_AF-A0AAV1SCF7-F1
#
_entry.id   AF-A0AAV1SCF7-F1
#
_cell.length_a   1.000
_cell.length_b   1.000
_cell.length_c   1.000
_cell.angle_alpha   90.00
_cell.angle_beta   90.00
_cell.angle_gamma   90.00
#
_symmetry.space_group_name_H-M   'P 1'
#
loop_
_entity.id
_entity.type
_entity.pdbx_description
1 polymer ?
#
loop_
_entity_poly.entity_id
_entity_poly.type
_entity_poly.pdbx_seq_one_letter_code
_entity_poly.pdbx_strand_id
1 'polypeptide(L)'
;MHINLEWQQLKDEAASMIKKIELLEVSKRKLLGECLGSCTIEELQQIEQQLERSVSTIRARKNQVFKEQIEQLKRKEELLAAENARLSDECGEPPRSVTREDILLLEEQRESSSILLLEEQRESSSISDVETELFIGLPETRTKRLTPRK
;
A
#
# COMPACT_ATOMS: atom_id res chain seq x y z
N MET A 1 -15.66 16.88 -47.64
CA MET A 1 -15.27 15.44 -47.70
C MET A 1 -14.26 15.09 -46.61
N HIS A 2 -13.20 15.88 -46.39
CA HIS A 2 -12.18 15.64 -45.35
C HIS A 2 -12.75 15.58 -43.91
N ILE A 3 -13.56 16.56 -43.50
CA ILE A 3 -14.19 16.62 -42.16
C ILE A 3 -15.04 15.37 -41.86
N ASN A 4 -15.69 14.79 -42.88
CA ASN A 4 -16.52 13.60 -42.71
C ASN A 4 -15.66 12.35 -42.47
N LEU A 5 -14.50 12.26 -43.13
CA LEU A 5 -13.54 11.18 -42.93
C LEU A 5 -12.88 11.27 -41.55
N GLU A 6 -12.47 12.46 -41.11
CA GLU A 6 -11.92 12.69 -39.77
C GLU A 6 -12.93 12.35 -38.67
N TRP A 7 -14.20 12.76 -38.85
CA TRP A 7 -15.28 12.39 -37.93
C TRP A 7 -15.51 10.88 -37.86
N GLN A 8 -15.47 10.19 -39.00
CA GLN A 8 -15.62 8.74 -39.06
C GLN A 8 -14.45 8.01 -38.37
N GLN A 9 -13.21 8.47 -38.59
CA GLN A 9 -12.03 7.94 -37.92
C GLN A 9 -12.12 8.11 -36.40
N LEU A 10 -12.49 9.30 -35.92
CA LEU A 10 -12.65 9.57 -34.49
C LEU A 10 -13.73 8.69 -33.87
N LYS A 11 -14.84 8.46 -34.58
CA LYS A 11 -15.91 7.57 -34.14
C LYS A 11 -15.45 6.13 -34.00
N ASP A 12 -14.67 5.63 -34.97
CA ASP A 12 -14.15 4.26 -34.94
C ASP A 12 -13.10 4.08 -33.83
N GLU A 13 -12.27 5.10 -33.60
CA GLU A 13 -11.31 5.13 -32.48
C GLU A 13 -12.03 5.13 -31.13
N ALA A 14 -13.05 5.97 -30.96
CA ALA A 14 -13.86 5.99 -29.75
C ALA A 14 -14.54 4.64 -29.48
N ALA A 15 -15.10 4.01 -30.52
CA ALA A 15 -15.70 2.68 -30.40
C ALA A 15 -14.67 1.60 -30.02
N SER A 16 -13.45 1.69 -30.55
CA SER A 16 -12.33 0.81 -30.17
C SER A 16 -11.93 0.99 -28.70
N MET A 17 -11.82 2.24 -28.25
CA MET A 17 -11.52 2.54 -26.85
C MET A 17 -12.59 2.01 -25.89
N ILE A 18 -13.87 2.18 -26.23
CA ILE A 18 -15.00 1.66 -25.42
C ILE A 18 -14.88 0.14 -25.26
N LYS A 19 -14.67 -0.59 -26.36
CA LYS A 19 -14.49 -2.05 -26.32
C LYS A 19 -13.29 -2.46 -25.45
N LYS A 20 -12.20 -1.71 -25.50
CA LYS A 20 -11.00 -1.96 -24.69
C LYS A 20 -11.29 -1.75 -23.20
N ILE A 21 -12.04 -0.70 -22.85
CA ILE A 21 -12.47 -0.43 -21.47
C ILE A 21 -13.37 -1.56 -20.97
N GLU A 22 -14.35 -1.99 -21.77
CA GLU A 22 -15.25 -3.10 -21.40
C GLU A 22 -14.48 -4.40 -21.13
N LEU A 23 -13.50 -4.73 -21.97
CA LEU A 23 -12.65 -5.91 -21.78
C LEU A 23 -11.82 -5.81 -20.49
N LEU A 24 -11.26 -4.64 -20.20
CA LEU A 24 -10.49 -4.39 -18.98
C LEU A 24 -11.37 -4.52 -17.73
N GLU A 25 -12.60 -3.98 -17.76
CA GLU A 25 -13.53 -4.08 -16.62
C GLU A 25 -14.01 -5.52 -16.39
N VAL A 26 -14.21 -6.31 -17.45
CA VAL A 26 -14.49 -7.75 -17.32
C VAL A 26 -13.30 -8.47 -16.68
N SER A 27 -12.09 -8.21 -17.17
CA SER A 27 -10.87 -8.80 -16.61
C SER A 27 -10.68 -8.43 -15.12
N LYS A 28 -10.88 -7.16 -14.77
CA LYS A 28 -10.81 -6.68 -13.39
C LYS A 28 -11.79 -7.42 -12.48
N ARG A 29 -13.06 -7.54 -12.89
CA ARG A 29 -14.08 -8.27 -12.12
C ARG A 29 -13.69 -9.73 -11.89
N LYS A 30 -13.21 -10.42 -12.94
CA LYS A 30 -12.71 -11.80 -12.81
C LYS A 30 -11.56 -11.90 -11.81
N LEU A 31 -10.57 -11.00 -11.87
CA LEU A 31 -9.45 -10.95 -10.90
C LEU A 31 -9.91 -10.66 -9.47
N LEU A 32 -11.02 -9.94 -9.29
CA LEU A 32 -11.66 -9.69 -8.00
C LEU A 32 -12.54 -10.86 -7.50
N GLY A 33 -12.63 -11.95 -8.28
CA GLY A 33 -13.46 -13.11 -7.95
C GLY A 33 -14.94 -12.94 -8.29
N GLU A 34 -15.31 -11.90 -9.05
CA GLU A 34 -16.68 -11.63 -9.45
C GLU A 34 -17.02 -12.28 -10.79
N CYS A 35 -18.29 -12.63 -10.99
CA CYS A 35 -18.83 -13.14 -12.26
C CYS A 35 -18.07 -14.36 -12.84
N LEU A 36 -17.51 -15.22 -11.98
CA LEU A 36 -16.72 -16.39 -12.40
C LEU A 36 -17.54 -17.55 -12.98
N GLY A 37 -18.86 -17.55 -12.83
CA GLY A 37 -19.73 -18.65 -13.26
C GLY A 37 -19.74 -18.94 -14.77
N SER A 38 -19.24 -18.01 -15.59
CA SER A 38 -19.06 -18.20 -17.04
C SER A 38 -17.62 -18.56 -17.44
N CYS A 39 -16.69 -18.68 -16.49
CA CYS A 39 -15.31 -19.02 -16.77
C CYS A 39 -15.15 -20.52 -16.96
N THR A 40 -14.30 -20.88 -17.91
CA THR A 40 -13.79 -22.24 -18.10
C THR A 40 -12.81 -22.62 -16.98
N ILE A 41 -12.52 -23.91 -16.83
CA ILE A 41 -11.56 -24.40 -15.84
C ILE A 41 -10.16 -23.84 -16.13
N GLU A 42 -9.79 -23.78 -17.41
CA GLU A 42 -8.52 -23.25 -17.88
C GLU A 42 -8.37 -21.76 -17.55
N GLU A 43 -9.41 -20.95 -17.79
CA GLU A 43 -9.41 -19.53 -17.42
C GLU A 43 -9.29 -19.35 -15.89
N LEU A 44 -9.98 -20.16 -15.10
CA LEU A 44 -9.90 -20.09 -13.63
C LEU A 44 -8.48 -20.43 -13.14
N GLN A 45 -7.85 -21.45 -13.70
CA GLN A 45 -6.46 -21.80 -13.38
C GLN A 45 -5.48 -20.68 -13.75
N GLN A 46 -5.70 -20.00 -14.88
CA GLN A 46 -4.87 -18.86 -15.27
C GLN A 46 -5.03 -17.69 -14.29
N ILE A 47 -6.26 -17.37 -13.88
CA ILE A 47 -6.56 -16.33 -12.90
C ILE A 47 -5.88 -16.66 -11.56
N GLU A 48 -6.03 -17.89 -11.07
CA GLU A 48 -5.42 -18.35 -9.83
C GLU A 48 -3.90 -18.20 -9.86
N GLN A 49 -3.24 -18.70 -10.90
CA GLN A 49 -1.79 -18.59 -11.04
C GLN A 49 -1.33 -17.13 -11.15
N GLN A 50 -2.10 -16.26 -11.82
CA GLN A 50 -1.78 -14.84 -11.90
C GLN A 50 -1.89 -14.15 -10.53
N LEU A 51 -2.93 -14.47 -9.76
CA LEU A 51 -3.11 -13.95 -8.41
C LEU A 51 -2.01 -14.46 -7.47
N GLU A 52 -1.67 -15.74 -7.51
CA GLU A 52 -0.60 -16.31 -6.69
C GLU A 52 0.75 -15.63 -6.96
N ARG A 53 1.16 -15.52 -8.23
CA ARG A 53 2.42 -14.86 -8.61
C ARG A 53 2.44 -13.39 -8.17
N SER A 54 1.36 -12.66 -8.39
CA SER A 54 1.28 -11.23 -8.04
C SER A 54 1.31 -11.02 -6.53
N VAL A 55 0.56 -11.80 -5.74
CA VAL A 55 0.58 -11.75 -4.27
C VAL A 55 1.97 -12.11 -3.73
N SER A 56 2.61 -13.15 -4.28
CA SER A 56 3.98 -13.52 -3.90
C SER A 56 4.96 -12.37 -4.16
N THR A 57 4.88 -11.73 -5.33
CA THR A 57 5.73 -10.58 -5.70
C THR A 57 5.50 -9.38 -4.77
N ILE A 58 4.25 -9.05 -4.48
CA ILE A 58 3.88 -7.95 -3.56
C ILE A 58 4.44 -8.21 -2.17
N ARG A 59 4.29 -9.43 -1.65
CA ARG A 59 4.82 -9.84 -0.33
C ARG A 59 6.35 -9.75 -0.30
N ALA A 60 7.03 -10.24 -1.32
CA ALA A 60 8.48 -10.18 -1.41
C ALA A 60 8.98 -8.73 -1.37
N ARG A 61 8.35 -7.84 -2.16
CA ARG A 61 8.69 -6.41 -2.17
C ARG A 61 8.41 -5.73 -0.83
N LYS A 62 7.24 -5.96 -0.21
CA LYS A 62 6.93 -5.40 1.12
C LYS A 62 7.91 -5.88 2.17
N ASN A 63 8.26 -7.16 2.19
CA ASN A 63 9.24 -7.70 3.12
C ASN A 63 10.62 -7.08 2.92
N GLN A 64 11.03 -6.82 1.68
CA GLN A 64 12.29 -6.15 1.38
C GLN A 64 12.30 -4.71 1.93
N VAL A 65 11.25 -3.94 1.65
CA VAL A 65 11.12 -2.57 2.17
C VAL A 65 11.13 -2.54 3.70
N PHE A 66 10.40 -3.45 4.37
CA PHE A 66 10.41 -3.51 5.82
C PHE A 66 11.77 -3.89 6.41
N LYS A 67 12.52 -4.78 5.76
CA LYS A 67 13.90 -5.08 6.18
C LYS A 67 14.79 -3.84 6.11
N GLU A 68 14.71 -3.11 5.00
CA GLU A 68 15.48 -1.87 4.81
C GLU A 68 15.11 -0.80 5.87
N GLN A 69 13.81 -0.64 6.17
CA GLN A 69 13.34 0.27 7.22
C GLN A 69 13.82 -0.16 8.62
N ILE A 70 13.76 -1.45 8.94
CA ILE A 70 14.27 -1.99 10.22
C ILE A 70 15.77 -1.73 10.34
N GLU A 71 16.54 -1.97 9.28
CA GLU A 71 17.99 -1.72 9.28
C GLU A 71 18.32 -0.22 9.41
N GLN A 72 17.53 0.67 8.80
CA GLN A 72 17.69 2.11 8.96
C GLN A 72 17.41 2.54 10.40
N LEU A 73 16.35 2.00 11.02
CA LEU A 73 16.01 2.30 12.41
C LEU A 73 17.06 1.80 13.39
N LYS A 74 17.61 0.59 13.19
CA LYS A 74 18.71 0.07 14.00
C LYS A 74 19.96 0.95 13.93
N ARG A 75 20.35 1.39 12.73
CA ARG A 75 21.48 2.33 12.58
C ARG A 75 21.22 3.66 13.28
N LYS A 76 19.99 4.15 13.24
CA LYS A 76 19.59 5.38 13.94
C LYS A 76 19.62 5.19 15.45
N GLU A 77 19.14 4.06 15.96
CA GLU A 77 19.20 3.68 17.37
C GLU A 77 20.66 3.65 17.86
N GLU A 78 21.56 3.00 17.12
CA GLU A 78 22.99 2.94 17.44
C GLU A 78 23.62 4.33 17.52
N LEU A 79 23.34 5.19 16.54
CA LEU A 79 23.86 6.57 16.50
C LEU A 79 23.35 7.41 17.67
N LEU A 80 22.06 7.30 17.98
CA LEU A 80 21.45 8.01 19.11
C LEU A 80 21.98 7.50 20.45
N ALA A 81 22.18 6.19 20.59
CA ALA A 81 22.76 5.60 21.79
C ALA A 81 24.20 6.10 22.02
N ALA A 82 25.01 6.17 20.95
CA ALA A 82 26.36 6.72 21.03
C ALA A 82 26.37 8.20 21.43
N GLU A 83 25.50 9.02 20.84
CA GLU A 83 25.41 10.44 21.18
C GLU A 83 24.89 10.66 22.60
N ASN A 84 23.91 9.88 23.04
CA ASN A 84 23.38 9.96 24.40
C ASN A 84 24.45 9.58 25.45
N ALA A 85 25.26 8.55 25.17
CA ALA A 85 26.39 8.19 26.02
C ALA A 85 27.42 9.33 26.12
N ARG A 86 27.73 9.99 24.98
CA ARG A 86 28.63 11.15 24.94
C ARG A 86 28.11 12.33 25.78
N LEU A 87 26.82 12.66 25.64
CA LEU A 87 26.18 13.73 26.40
C LEU A 87 26.08 13.42 27.90
N SER A 88 25.81 12.16 28.25
CA SER A 88 25.76 11.71 29.65
C SER A 88 27.10 11.89 30.35
N ASP A 89 28.21 11.58 29.67
CA ASP A 89 29.57 11.80 30.18
C ASP A 89 29.88 13.30 30.35
N GLU A 90 29.41 14.14 29.42
CA GLU A 90 29.57 15.60 29.48
C GLU A 90 28.73 16.25 30.60
N CYS A 91 27.51 15.74 30.84
CA CYS A 91 26.58 16.28 31.83
C CYS A 91 26.75 15.67 33.24
N GLY A 92 27.52 14.59 33.40
CA GLY A 92 27.68 13.88 34.66
C GLY A 92 26.42 13.17 35.17
N GLU A 93 25.38 13.07 34.33
CA GLU A 93 24.18 12.29 34.60
C GLU A 93 24.33 10.87 34.03
N PRO A 94 23.81 9.83 34.71
CA PRO A 94 23.88 8.48 34.16
C PRO A 94 23.02 8.36 32.89
N PRO A 95 23.43 7.54 31.91
CA PRO A 95 22.63 7.32 30.70
C PRO A 95 21.22 6.85 31.06
N ARG A 96 20.21 7.65 30.73
CA ARG A 96 18.81 7.23 30.88
C ARG A 96 18.52 6.13 29.85
N SER A 97 18.32 4.90 30.33
CA SER A 97 17.76 3.83 29.51
C SER A 97 16.29 4.11 29.26
N VAL A 98 15.90 4.28 28.00
CA VAL A 98 14.48 4.36 27.63
C VAL A 98 13.82 3.04 28.06
N THR A 99 12.86 3.12 28.98
CA THR A 99 12.16 1.94 29.48
C THR A 99 10.99 1.58 28.58
N ARG A 100 10.48 0.36 28.71
CA ARG A 100 9.28 -0.08 27.98
C ARG A 100 8.06 0.78 28.32
N GLU A 101 8.01 1.32 29.53
CA GLU A 101 6.96 2.22 30.00
C GLU A 101 7.02 3.58 29.28
N ASP A 102 8.24 4.12 29.06
CA ASP A 102 8.46 5.34 28.28
C ASP A 102 8.03 5.18 26.81
N ILE A 103 8.27 4.01 26.22
CA ILE A 103 7.89 3.70 24.82
C ILE A 103 6.36 3.64 24.67
N LEU A 104 5.67 2.96 25.60
CA LEU A 104 4.22 2.82 25.55
C LEU A 104 3.49 4.18 25.67
N LEU A 105 4.01 5.09 26.50
CA LEU A 105 3.48 6.45 26.63
C LEU A 105 3.63 7.28 25.33
N LEU A 106 4.71 7.06 24.58
CA LEU A 106 4.94 7.73 23.29
C LEU A 106 4.05 7.17 22.17
N GLU A 107 3.73 5.87 22.19
CA GLU A 107 2.86 5.23 21.20
C GLU A 107 1.41 5.75 21.28
N GLU A 108 0.89 5.94 22.48
CA GLU A 108 -0.47 6.48 22.71
C GLU A 108 -0.63 7.92 22.15
N GLN A 109 0.44 8.72 22.20
CA GLN A 109 0.49 10.06 21.60
C GLN A 109 0.70 10.02 20.08
N ARG A 110 1.44 9.02 19.57
CA ARG A 110 1.68 8.84 18.12
C ARG A 110 0.45 8.37 17.38
N GLU A 111 -0.38 7.49 17.95
CA GLU A 111 -1.64 7.06 17.32
C GLU A 111 -2.58 8.25 17.10
N SER A 112 -2.64 9.17 18.07
CA SER A 112 -3.42 10.41 17.96
C SER A 112 -2.89 11.36 16.88
N SER A 113 -1.57 11.42 16.69
CA SER A 113 -0.92 12.30 15.69
C SER A 113 -0.81 11.67 14.29
N SER A 114 -0.71 10.34 14.19
CA SER A 114 -0.71 9.60 12.92
C SER A 114 -2.09 9.60 12.25
N ILE A 115 -3.19 9.64 13.01
CA ILE A 115 -4.54 9.87 12.44
C ILE A 115 -4.63 11.26 11.80
N LEU A 116 -4.07 12.31 12.41
CA LEU A 116 -4.12 13.68 11.88
C LEU A 116 -3.22 13.89 10.66
N LEU A 117 -2.06 13.24 10.58
CA LEU A 117 -1.14 13.35 9.43
C LEU A 117 -1.59 12.60 8.17
N LEU A 118 -2.46 11.60 8.31
CA LEU A 118 -3.03 10.86 7.18
C LEU A 118 -3.97 11.72 6.33
N GLU A 119 -4.56 12.78 6.88
CA GLU A 119 -5.44 13.70 6.14
C GLU A 119 -4.66 14.72 5.29
N GLU A 120 -3.40 15.03 5.66
CA GLU A 120 -2.65 16.15 5.05
C GLU A 120 -1.59 15.72 4.01
N GLN A 121 -1.15 14.46 4.01
CA GLN A 121 -0.08 13.98 3.11
C GLN A 121 -0.54 13.31 1.80
N ARG A 122 -1.81 13.47 1.41
CA ARG A 122 -2.33 12.85 0.17
C ARG A 122 -1.73 13.40 -1.13
N GLU A 123 -0.90 14.45 -1.09
CA GLU A 123 -0.41 15.14 -2.30
C GLU A 123 1.12 15.38 -2.41
N SER A 124 1.98 14.83 -1.55
CA SER A 124 3.43 15.00 -1.77
C SER A 124 4.28 13.90 -1.18
N SER A 125 4.47 12.83 -1.97
CA SER A 125 5.65 11.99 -1.86
C SER A 125 5.87 11.28 -3.19
N SER A 126 7.10 11.39 -3.68
CA SER A 126 7.58 10.86 -4.95
C SER A 126 7.19 9.39 -5.15
N ILE A 127 6.45 9.17 -6.23
CA ILE A 127 5.87 7.90 -6.71
C ILE A 127 6.85 6.73 -6.59
N SER A 128 6.68 5.88 -5.58
CA SER A 128 7.12 4.47 -5.64
C SER A 128 6.27 3.50 -4.80
N ASP A 129 5.31 4.01 -4.03
CA ASP A 129 4.39 3.19 -3.25
C ASP A 129 3.33 2.59 -4.18
N VAL A 130 3.54 1.32 -4.55
CA VAL A 130 2.42 0.48 -4.97
C VAL A 130 1.59 0.25 -3.73
N GLU A 131 0.70 1.19 -3.44
CA GLU A 131 -0.20 1.17 -2.29
C GLU A 131 -1.26 0.08 -2.52
N THR A 132 -0.93 -1.16 -2.15
CA THR A 132 -1.90 -2.26 -2.14
C THR A 132 -2.57 -2.31 -0.76
N GLU A 133 -3.92 -2.36 -0.71
CA GLU A 133 -4.72 -2.60 0.51
C GLU A 133 -4.40 -3.95 1.21
N LEU A 134 -3.49 -4.77 0.66
CA LEU A 134 -3.04 -6.03 1.26
C LEU A 134 -2.20 -5.76 2.53
N PHE A 135 -2.85 -5.82 3.69
CA PHE A 135 -2.21 -5.76 5.00
C PHE A 135 -1.58 -7.12 5.37
N ILE A 136 -0.30 -7.12 5.75
CA ILE A 136 0.44 -8.32 6.16
C ILE A 136 0.89 -8.09 7.60
N GLY A 137 0.03 -8.49 8.54
CA GLY A 137 0.20 -8.35 10.00
C GLY A 137 -0.91 -9.12 10.72
N LEU A 138 -0.92 -9.11 12.07
CA LEU A 138 -2.07 -9.64 12.82
C LEU A 138 -3.33 -8.88 12.35
N PRO A 139 -4.41 -9.56 11.93
CA PRO A 139 -5.53 -8.88 11.33
C PRO A 139 -6.20 -7.96 12.34
N GLU A 140 -6.14 -6.64 12.11
CA GLU A 140 -7.07 -5.72 12.72
C GLU A 140 -8.47 -6.04 12.20
N THR A 141 -9.39 -6.26 13.13
CA THR A 141 -10.78 -6.60 12.87
C THR A 141 -11.35 -5.74 11.75
N ARG A 142 -11.67 -6.39 10.62
CA ARG A 142 -12.43 -5.82 9.48
C ARG A 142 -13.55 -4.91 10.02
N THR A 143 -13.34 -3.61 10.03
CA THR A 143 -14.41 -2.64 10.14
C THR A 143 -15.30 -2.87 8.92
N LYS A 144 -16.49 -3.43 9.18
CA LYS A 144 -17.52 -3.64 8.16
C LYS A 144 -17.75 -2.28 7.50
N ARG A 145 -17.41 -2.14 6.22
CA ARG A 145 -17.80 -0.96 5.42
C ARG A 145 -19.32 -0.83 5.53
N LEU A 146 -19.78 0.16 6.30
CA LEU A 146 -21.19 0.54 6.33
C LEU A 146 -21.51 1.11 4.94
N THR A 147 -22.23 0.34 4.14
CA THR A 147 -22.82 0.84 2.91
C THR A 147 -23.91 1.85 3.26
N PRO A 148 -23.96 3.05 2.65
CA PRO A 148 -25.10 3.95 2.82
C PRO A 148 -26.34 3.26 2.26
N ARG A 149 -27.38 3.11 3.09
CA ARG A 149 -28.72 2.77 2.58
C ARG A 149 -29.21 3.95 1.73
N LYS A 150 -29.65 3.64 0.51
CA LYS A 150 -30.51 4.52 -0.28
C LYS A 150 -31.81 4.78 0.44
#